data_AF-A0A8X6GZQ0-F1
#
_entry.id   AF-A0A8X6GZQ0-F1
#
_cell.length_a   1.000
_cell.length_b   1.000
_cell.length_c   1.000
_cell.angle_alpha   90.00
_cell.angle_beta   90.00
_cell.angle_gamma   90.00
#
_symmetry.space_group_name_H-M   'P 1'
#
loop_
_entity.id
_entity.type
_entity.pdbx_description
1 polymer ?
#
loop_
_entity_poly.entity_id
_entity_poly.type
_entity_poly.pdbx_seq_one_letter_code
_entity_poly.pdbx_strand_id
1 'polypeptide(L)'
;MFDDSVMECKNSGMIVEPPARPIDLETVPEDGFEFIHRARLEEDLLHSNEPSKMKELELYAKEKAQEFSRFANSLKMKKTILQQQFPMNSEDFYPKKDEVEWCQFLLGSKLCAKIYGTDDTGVEGHLPLLSCILYYSQDEIQMLIKYIHQWFVKIGMEKTMCMWLYSLLACLEKPVDVNFQQVLEEIQIDYKRHLKYEDEYDIQVYFILSILFQNFCAH
;
A
#
# COMPACT_ATOMS: atom_id res chain seq x y z
N MET A 1 33.98 -28.30 41.12
CA MET A 1 32.81 -29.04 41.58
C MET A 1 31.69 -28.01 41.71
N PHE A 2 31.06 -27.71 40.57
CA PHE A 2 29.90 -26.83 40.49
C PHE A 2 28.73 -27.75 40.17
N ASP A 3 27.71 -27.71 41.01
CA ASP A 3 26.55 -28.58 40.97
C ASP A 3 25.49 -27.91 40.09
N ASP A 4 25.23 -28.49 38.92
CA ASP A 4 24.17 -28.11 38.00
C ASP A 4 22.85 -28.65 38.56
N SER A 5 22.05 -27.79 39.21
CA SER A 5 20.62 -28.07 39.39
C SER A 5 19.80 -27.03 38.61
N VAL A 6 19.54 -27.37 37.35
CA VAL A 6 18.52 -26.72 36.52
C VAL A 6 17.16 -26.90 37.19
N MET A 7 16.56 -25.79 37.64
CA MET A 7 15.13 -25.75 37.94
C MET A 7 14.37 -25.93 36.61
N GLU A 8 13.93 -27.15 36.32
CA GLU A 8 12.87 -27.38 35.34
C GLU A 8 11.57 -26.79 35.90
N CYS A 9 11.21 -25.58 35.47
CA CYS A 9 9.82 -25.15 35.49
C CYS A 9 9.04 -26.06 34.54
N LYS A 10 8.51 -27.17 35.06
CA LYS A 10 7.49 -27.95 34.36
C LYS A 10 6.29 -27.04 34.15
N ASN A 11 6.11 -26.57 32.92
CA ASN A 11 4.82 -26.06 32.48
C ASN A 11 3.80 -27.19 32.70
N SER A 12 3.03 -27.09 33.78
CA SER A 12 1.80 -27.87 33.95
C SER A 12 0.79 -27.36 32.93
N GLY A 13 0.98 -27.74 31.65
CA GLY A 13 -0.08 -27.68 30.68
C GLY A 13 -1.23 -28.52 31.23
N MET A 14 -2.42 -27.93 31.37
CA MET A 14 -3.62 -28.70 31.66
C MET A 14 -3.72 -29.81 30.61
N ILE A 15 -3.69 -31.06 31.07
CA ILE A 15 -3.97 -32.22 30.21
C ILE A 15 -5.46 -32.14 29.90
N VAL A 16 -5.79 -31.64 28.72
CA VAL A 16 -7.17 -31.56 28.24
C VAL A 16 -7.53 -32.92 27.65
N GLU A 17 -8.42 -33.65 28.31
CA GLU A 17 -8.93 -34.92 27.80
C GLU A 17 -9.73 -34.72 26.51
N PRO A 18 -9.75 -35.69 25.58
CA PRO A 18 -10.55 -35.58 24.37
C PRO A 18 -12.05 -35.48 24.71
N PRO A 19 -12.84 -34.75 23.91
CA PRO A 19 -14.25 -34.53 24.22
C PRO A 19 -15.01 -35.86 24.21
N ALA A 20 -15.79 -36.11 25.25
CA ALA A 20 -16.57 -37.34 25.41
C ALA A 20 -17.69 -37.49 24.36
N ARG A 21 -18.08 -36.39 23.72
CA ARG A 21 -19.14 -36.29 22.70
C ARG A 21 -18.82 -35.19 21.68
N PRO A 22 -19.50 -35.17 20.52
CA PRO A 22 -19.40 -34.06 19.58
C PRO A 22 -19.80 -32.74 20.25
N ILE A 23 -18.99 -31.70 20.04
CA ILE A 23 -19.19 -30.37 20.65
C ILE A 23 -20.21 -29.60 19.80
N ASP A 24 -21.31 -29.19 20.43
CA ASP A 24 -22.34 -28.34 19.83
C ASP A 24 -22.26 -26.92 20.43
N LEU A 25 -21.97 -25.95 19.58
CA LEU A 25 -21.76 -24.54 19.95
C LEU A 25 -23.05 -23.87 20.46
N GLU A 26 -24.23 -24.41 20.16
CA GLU A 26 -25.51 -23.84 20.58
C GLU A 26 -25.98 -24.37 21.96
N THR A 27 -25.23 -25.30 22.55
CA THR A 27 -25.58 -25.93 23.83
C THR A 27 -24.60 -25.56 24.95
N VAL A 28 -25.09 -25.52 26.18
CA VAL A 28 -24.25 -25.21 27.35
C VAL A 28 -23.28 -26.37 27.59
N PRO A 29 -21.96 -26.13 27.73
CA PRO A 29 -20.99 -27.19 28.03
C PRO A 29 -21.34 -27.92 29.33
N GLU A 30 -21.26 -29.24 29.32
CA GLU A 30 -21.56 -30.10 30.49
C GLU A 30 -20.39 -30.19 31.47
N ASP A 31 -19.16 -29.99 31.00
CA ASP A 31 -17.96 -30.02 31.83
C ASP A 31 -16.90 -28.99 31.41
N GLY A 32 -15.84 -28.90 32.22
CA GLY A 32 -14.74 -27.97 31.98
C GLY A 32 -13.88 -28.32 30.77
N PHE A 33 -13.83 -29.58 30.34
CA PHE A 33 -13.07 -30.00 29.16
C PHE A 33 -13.82 -29.64 27.86
N GLU A 34 -15.14 -29.85 27.84
CA GLU A 34 -16.02 -29.42 26.75
C GLU A 34 -15.98 -27.89 26.59
N PHE A 35 -15.95 -27.15 27.69
CA PHE A 35 -15.75 -25.69 27.66
C PHE A 35 -14.42 -25.30 26.99
N ILE A 36 -13.31 -25.96 27.35
CA ILE A 36 -11.99 -25.65 26.78
C ILE A 36 -11.94 -25.95 25.28
N HIS A 37 -12.49 -27.10 24.85
CA HIS A 37 -12.53 -27.44 23.42
C HIS A 37 -13.47 -26.54 22.64
N ARG A 38 -14.61 -26.15 23.23
CA ARG A 38 -15.53 -25.18 22.64
C ARG A 38 -14.86 -23.82 22.47
N ALA A 39 -14.18 -23.30 23.49
CA ALA A 39 -13.47 -22.03 23.41
C ALA A 39 -12.39 -22.05 22.31
N ARG A 40 -11.66 -23.16 22.16
CA ARG A 40 -10.70 -23.35 21.06
C ARG A 40 -11.38 -23.38 19.69
N LEU A 41 -12.51 -24.05 19.56
CA LEU A 41 -13.28 -24.09 18.32
C LEU A 41 -13.85 -22.71 17.96
N GLU A 42 -14.34 -21.94 18.94
CA GLU A 42 -14.81 -20.57 18.74
C GLU A 42 -13.64 -19.64 18.34
N GLU A 43 -12.47 -19.79 18.96
CA GLU A 43 -11.24 -19.05 18.62
C GLU A 43 -10.74 -19.41 17.21
N ASP A 44 -10.73 -20.70 16.84
CA ASP A 44 -10.39 -21.17 15.49
C ASP A 44 -11.40 -20.66 14.44
N LEU A 45 -12.69 -20.58 14.77
CA LEU A 45 -13.72 -20.03 13.88
C LEU A 45 -13.56 -18.51 13.70
N LEU A 46 -13.17 -17.78 14.74
CA LEU A 46 -12.85 -16.36 14.68
C LEU A 46 -11.59 -16.10 13.84
N HIS A 47 -10.57 -16.95 13.94
CA HIS A 47 -9.28 -16.77 13.26
C HIS A 47 -9.18 -17.44 11.86
N SER A 48 -10.08 -18.35 11.50
CA SER A 48 -10.04 -19.01 10.18
C SER A 48 -10.42 -18.09 8.99
N ASN A 49 -11.07 -16.95 9.25
CA ASN A 49 -11.60 -16.07 8.19
C ASN A 49 -10.65 -14.91 7.78
N GLU A 50 -9.63 -14.59 8.57
CA GLU A 50 -8.68 -13.50 8.27
C GLU A 50 -7.58 -13.87 7.25
N PRO A 51 -6.98 -15.08 7.28
CA PRO A 51 -5.93 -15.46 6.33
C PRO A 51 -6.43 -15.61 4.89
N SER A 52 -7.71 -15.91 4.70
CA SER A 52 -8.32 -16.09 3.36
C SER A 52 -8.51 -14.76 2.63
N LYS A 53 -9.06 -13.74 3.30
CA LYS A 53 -9.26 -12.42 2.70
C LYS A 53 -7.95 -11.75 2.29
N MET A 54 -6.90 -11.93 3.10
CA MET A 54 -5.58 -11.39 2.81
C MET A 54 -4.96 -12.03 1.56
N LYS A 55 -5.05 -13.36 1.44
CA LYS A 55 -4.58 -14.07 0.24
C LYS A 55 -5.38 -13.67 -1.01
N GLU A 56 -6.68 -13.48 -0.87
CA GLU A 56 -7.54 -12.98 -1.96
C GLU A 56 -7.14 -11.57 -2.40
N LEU A 57 -6.86 -10.68 -1.44
CA LEU A 57 -6.43 -9.31 -1.74
C LEU A 57 -5.05 -9.29 -2.40
N GLU A 58 -4.10 -10.09 -1.91
CA GLU A 58 -2.79 -10.23 -2.54
C GLU A 58 -2.91 -10.77 -3.96
N LEU A 59 -3.76 -11.78 -4.18
CA LEU A 59 -3.98 -12.35 -5.50
C LEU A 59 -4.60 -11.31 -6.45
N TYR A 60 -5.62 -10.59 -5.97
CA TYR A 60 -6.26 -9.51 -6.72
C TYR A 60 -5.27 -8.38 -7.07
N ALA A 61 -4.50 -7.91 -6.10
CA ALA A 61 -3.50 -6.86 -6.30
C ALA A 61 -2.41 -7.33 -7.28
N LYS A 62 -2.03 -8.61 -7.23
CA LYS A 62 -1.10 -9.20 -8.19
C LYS A 62 -1.66 -9.24 -9.60
N GLU A 63 -2.91 -9.64 -9.79
CA GLU A 63 -3.58 -9.64 -11.09
C GLU A 63 -3.65 -8.21 -11.67
N LYS A 64 -4.05 -7.24 -10.84
CA LYS A 64 -4.11 -5.83 -11.25
C LYS A 64 -2.75 -5.21 -11.55
N ALA A 65 -1.68 -5.65 -10.89
CA ALA A 65 -0.32 -5.22 -11.22
C ALA A 65 0.15 -5.73 -12.59
N GLN A 66 -0.36 -6.87 -13.08
CA GLN A 66 -0.12 -7.35 -14.45
C GLN A 66 -0.89 -6.53 -15.50
N GLU A 67 -2.14 -6.18 -15.19
CA GLU A 67 -2.93 -5.26 -16.03
C GLU A 67 -2.22 -3.90 -16.16
N PHE A 68 -1.64 -3.40 -15.06
CA PHE A 68 -0.83 -2.18 -15.06
C PHE A 68 0.34 -2.25 -16.06
N SER A 69 1.10 -3.35 -16.11
CA SER A 69 2.21 -3.49 -17.07
C SER A 69 1.75 -3.34 -18.51
N ARG A 70 0.59 -3.95 -18.85
CA ARG A 70 -0.01 -3.84 -20.20
C ARG A 70 -0.43 -2.40 -20.49
N PHE A 71 -1.04 -1.74 -19.51
CA PHE A 71 -1.44 -0.34 -19.62
C PHE A 71 -0.23 0.59 -19.81
N ALA A 72 0.80 0.50 -18.96
CA ALA A 72 2.01 1.31 -19.04
C ALA A 72 2.72 1.13 -20.39
N ASN A 73 2.81 -0.10 -20.90
CA ASN A 73 3.36 -0.38 -22.23
C ASN A 73 2.51 0.25 -23.34
N SER A 74 1.18 0.12 -23.28
CA SER A 74 0.26 0.74 -24.24
C SER A 74 0.38 2.27 -24.24
N LEU A 75 0.47 2.86 -23.05
CA LEU A 75 0.66 4.30 -22.85
C LEU A 75 1.98 4.77 -23.48
N LYS A 76 3.09 4.04 -23.24
CA LYS A 76 4.39 4.31 -23.84
C LYS A 76 4.34 4.27 -25.37
N MET A 77 3.69 3.26 -25.95
CA MET A 77 3.58 3.11 -27.41
C MET A 77 2.73 4.21 -28.06
N LYS A 78 1.75 4.74 -27.34
CA LYS A 78 0.84 5.78 -27.83
C LYS A 78 1.24 7.19 -27.41
N LYS A 79 2.32 7.37 -26.63
CA LYS A 79 2.74 8.65 -26.04
C LYS A 79 2.73 9.80 -27.05
N THR A 80 3.39 9.64 -28.20
CA THR A 80 3.47 10.67 -29.24
C THR A 80 2.10 11.03 -29.83
N ILE A 81 1.23 10.04 -30.08
CA ILE A 81 -0.12 10.28 -30.60
C ILE A 81 -0.97 11.00 -29.56
N LEU A 82 -0.87 10.60 -28.29
CA LEU A 82 -1.61 11.22 -27.20
C LEU A 82 -1.15 12.65 -26.92
N GLN A 83 0.15 12.95 -27.01
CA GLN A 83 0.67 14.31 -26.93
C GLN A 83 0.13 15.20 -28.08
N GLN A 84 -0.02 14.65 -29.29
CA GLN A 84 -0.64 15.41 -30.39
C GLN A 84 -2.14 15.65 -30.16
N GLN A 85 -2.84 14.68 -29.56
CA GLN A 85 -4.27 14.77 -29.26
C GLN A 85 -4.55 15.71 -28.08
N PHE A 86 -3.65 15.78 -27.11
CA PHE A 86 -3.78 16.56 -25.89
C PHE A 86 -2.62 17.56 -25.76
N PRO A 87 -2.53 18.57 -26.66
CA PRO A 87 -1.44 19.54 -26.63
C PRO A 87 -1.42 20.32 -25.32
N MET A 88 -0.23 20.46 -24.73
CA MET A 88 -0.03 21.25 -23.53
C MET A 88 0.22 22.72 -23.87
N ASN A 89 -0.59 23.61 -23.30
CA ASN A 89 -0.29 25.05 -23.28
C ASN A 89 0.60 25.30 -22.05
N SER A 90 1.87 25.63 -22.29
CA SER A 90 3.01 25.44 -21.38
C SER A 90 3.01 26.26 -20.07
N GLU A 91 2.07 27.16 -19.85
CA GLU A 91 2.09 28.07 -18.69
C GLU A 91 1.04 27.76 -17.62
N ASP A 92 -0.05 27.07 -17.95
CA ASP A 92 -1.20 26.95 -17.05
C ASP A 92 -1.15 25.72 -16.11
N PHE A 93 -0.23 24.78 -16.34
CA PHE A 93 -0.28 23.46 -15.69
C PHE A 93 0.95 23.08 -14.86
N TYR A 94 1.93 23.97 -14.75
CA TYR A 94 3.15 23.71 -13.99
C TYR A 94 3.23 24.62 -12.77
N PRO A 95 3.17 24.08 -11.53
CA PRO A 95 3.69 24.83 -10.39
C PRO A 95 5.18 25.10 -10.60
N LYS A 96 5.70 26.15 -9.98
CA LYS A 96 7.15 26.37 -9.91
C LYS A 96 7.74 25.17 -9.16
N LYS A 97 9.01 24.84 -9.35
CA LYS A 97 9.67 23.62 -8.79
C LYS A 97 9.78 23.60 -7.24
N ASP A 98 8.86 24.26 -6.53
CA ASP A 98 8.68 24.22 -5.10
C ASP A 98 7.80 23.02 -4.70
N GLU A 99 8.23 22.30 -3.68
CA GLU A 99 7.57 21.11 -3.15
C GLU A 99 6.18 21.45 -2.59
N VAL A 100 6.01 22.63 -1.98
CA VAL A 100 4.72 23.07 -1.40
C VAL A 100 3.71 23.40 -2.50
N GLU A 101 4.14 24.07 -3.57
CA GLU A 101 3.27 24.33 -4.73
C GLU A 101 2.84 23.01 -5.39
N TRP A 102 3.75 22.04 -5.53
CA TRP A 102 3.42 20.70 -5.99
C TRP A 102 2.42 19.99 -5.07
N CYS A 103 2.59 20.10 -3.76
CA CYS A 103 1.67 19.52 -2.79
C CYS A 103 0.27 20.12 -2.94
N GLN A 104 0.17 21.44 -3.07
CA GLN A 104 -1.11 22.12 -3.27
C GLN A 104 -1.74 21.75 -4.61
N PHE A 105 -0.95 21.66 -5.67
CA PHE A 105 -1.42 21.27 -7.00
C PHE A 105 -1.92 19.81 -7.04
N LEU A 106 -1.17 18.86 -6.47
CA LEU A 106 -1.54 17.44 -6.47
C LEU A 106 -2.68 17.14 -5.49
N LEU A 107 -2.57 17.62 -4.25
CA LEU A 107 -3.37 17.13 -3.13
C LEU A 107 -4.44 18.13 -2.66
N GLY A 108 -4.36 19.37 -3.13
CA GLY A 108 -5.23 20.46 -2.68
C GLY A 108 -4.78 21.08 -1.36
N SER A 109 -5.39 22.21 -1.03
CA SER A 109 -5.06 23.03 0.13
C SER A 109 -5.26 22.31 1.46
N LYS A 110 -6.34 21.52 1.63
CA LYS A 110 -6.59 20.77 2.87
C LYS A 110 -5.49 19.78 3.24
N LEU A 111 -5.02 18.98 2.28
CA LEU A 111 -3.95 18.02 2.53
C LEU A 111 -2.59 18.72 2.63
N CYS A 112 -2.36 19.76 1.83
CA CYS A 112 -1.16 20.61 1.94
C CYS A 112 -1.05 21.25 3.33
N ALA A 113 -2.16 21.76 3.88
CA ALA A 113 -2.24 22.31 5.23
C ALA A 113 -1.86 21.27 6.30
N LYS A 114 -2.30 20.01 6.15
CA LYS A 114 -1.89 18.92 7.06
C LYS A 114 -0.39 18.60 6.98
N ILE A 115 0.23 18.72 5.80
CA ILE A 115 1.62 18.33 5.57
C ILE A 115 2.61 19.44 5.96
N TYR A 116 2.26 20.70 5.70
CA TYR A 116 3.15 21.86 5.85
C TYR A 116 2.65 22.93 6.82
N GLY A 117 1.41 22.82 7.35
CA GLY A 117 0.83 23.86 8.20
C GLY A 117 0.46 25.14 7.46
N THR A 118 0.18 25.05 6.15
CA THR A 118 -0.32 26.16 5.33
C THR A 118 -1.82 26.41 5.56
N ASP A 119 -2.34 27.50 4.99
CA ASP A 119 -3.77 27.82 5.08
C ASP A 119 -4.61 26.87 4.21
N ASP A 120 -5.70 26.33 4.79
CA ASP A 120 -6.71 25.58 4.03
C ASP A 120 -7.62 26.56 3.28
N THR A 121 -7.31 26.80 2.01
CA THR A 121 -8.07 27.68 1.13
C THR A 121 -9.29 27.02 0.48
N GLY A 122 -9.58 25.75 0.78
CA GLY A 122 -10.65 24.97 0.15
C GLY A 122 -10.42 24.61 -1.32
N VAL A 123 -9.23 24.90 -1.86
CA VAL A 123 -8.83 24.51 -3.22
C VAL A 123 -8.60 23.00 -3.27
N GLU A 124 -9.25 22.32 -4.20
CA GLU A 124 -9.09 20.89 -4.45
C GLU A 124 -7.84 20.58 -5.30
N GLY A 125 -7.27 19.40 -5.11
CA GLY A 125 -6.13 18.93 -5.89
C GLY A 125 -6.53 18.52 -7.31
N HIS A 126 -5.57 18.63 -8.24
CA HIS A 126 -5.77 18.23 -9.63
C HIS A 126 -5.70 16.71 -9.79
N LEU A 127 -6.37 16.19 -10.82
CA LEU A 127 -6.26 14.79 -11.23
C LEU A 127 -5.05 14.59 -12.16
N PRO A 128 -4.44 13.38 -12.17
CA PRO A 128 -3.33 13.06 -13.08
C PRO A 128 -3.81 12.84 -14.52
N LEU A 129 -4.16 13.93 -15.20
CA LEU A 129 -4.67 13.90 -16.57
C LEU A 129 -3.55 13.58 -17.59
N LEU A 130 -3.89 12.88 -18.67
CA LEU A 130 -2.96 12.59 -19.77
C LEU A 130 -2.34 13.86 -20.38
N SER A 131 -3.12 14.93 -20.49
CA SER A 131 -2.66 16.25 -20.97
C SER A 131 -1.56 16.87 -20.11
N CYS A 132 -1.36 16.36 -18.89
CA CYS A 132 -0.37 16.82 -17.94
C CYS A 132 0.79 15.81 -17.84
N ILE A 133 0.50 14.56 -17.45
CA ILE A 133 1.54 13.57 -17.12
C ILE A 133 2.38 13.14 -18.33
N LEU A 134 1.87 13.26 -19.56
CA LEU A 134 2.62 12.88 -20.76
C LEU A 134 3.78 13.84 -21.09
N TYR A 135 3.79 15.03 -20.50
CA TYR A 135 4.77 16.07 -20.77
C TYR A 135 5.87 16.15 -19.71
N TYR A 136 5.71 15.43 -18.60
CA TYR A 136 6.73 15.36 -17.57
C TYR A 136 7.96 14.62 -18.09
N SER A 137 9.13 15.21 -17.84
CA SER A 137 10.41 14.54 -17.99
C SER A 137 10.57 13.42 -16.97
N GLN A 138 11.49 12.49 -17.22
CA GLN A 138 11.75 11.41 -16.27
C GLN A 138 12.25 11.95 -14.91
N ASP A 139 13.06 13.01 -14.91
CA ASP A 139 13.52 13.68 -13.67
C ASP A 139 12.35 14.23 -12.85
N GLU A 140 11.35 14.83 -13.51
CA GLU A 140 10.15 15.35 -12.83
C GLU A 140 9.26 14.24 -12.31
N ILE A 141 9.09 13.16 -13.08
CA ILE A 141 8.35 11.97 -12.63
C ILE A 141 9.01 11.41 -11.37
N GLN A 142 10.34 11.24 -11.39
CA GLN A 142 11.09 10.73 -10.24
C GLN A 142 11.00 11.67 -9.03
N MET A 143 11.11 12.98 -9.23
CA MET A 143 10.95 13.99 -8.18
C MET A 143 9.56 13.93 -7.54
N LEU A 144 8.50 13.87 -8.35
CA LEU A 144 7.13 13.81 -7.86
C LEU A 144 6.85 12.52 -7.08
N ILE A 145 7.40 11.38 -7.52
CA ILE A 145 7.31 10.12 -6.76
C ILE A 145 7.96 10.27 -5.38
N LYS A 146 9.11 10.95 -5.28
CA LYS A 146 9.78 11.23 -4.00
C LYS A 146 8.93 12.12 -3.10
N TYR A 147 8.35 13.19 -3.64
CA TYR A 147 7.45 14.08 -2.88
C TYR A 147 6.23 13.34 -2.35
N ILE A 148 5.56 12.54 -3.20
CA ILE A 148 4.41 11.73 -2.78
C ILE A 148 4.80 10.77 -1.65
N HIS A 149 5.96 10.13 -1.75
CA HIS A 149 6.46 9.26 -0.68
C HIS A 149 6.69 10.02 0.62
N GLN A 150 7.31 11.21 0.58
CA GLN A 150 7.51 12.05 1.76
C GLN A 150 6.19 12.48 2.40
N TRP A 151 5.18 12.82 1.59
CA TRP A 151 3.84 13.16 2.08
C TRP A 151 3.13 11.96 2.70
N PHE A 152 3.25 10.79 2.06
CA PHE A 152 2.74 9.52 2.59
C PHE A 152 3.29 9.21 3.98
N VAL A 153 4.60 9.34 4.18
CA VAL A 153 5.23 9.07 5.49
C VAL A 153 4.69 10.01 6.58
N LYS A 154 4.28 11.23 6.22
CA LYS A 154 3.76 12.23 7.17
C LYS A 154 2.30 12.00 7.54
N ILE A 155 1.43 11.72 6.58
CA ILE A 155 -0.03 11.73 6.79
C ILE A 155 -0.75 10.44 6.41
N GLY A 156 -0.01 9.42 5.95
CA GLY A 156 -0.58 8.19 5.40
C GLY A 156 -0.96 8.29 3.93
N MET A 157 -1.49 7.20 3.37
CA MET A 157 -1.94 7.16 1.98
C MET A 157 -3.30 7.81 1.82
N GLU A 158 -3.38 8.77 0.91
CA GLU A 158 -4.64 9.38 0.48
C GLU A 158 -4.97 8.93 -0.95
N LYS A 159 -6.27 8.87 -1.27
CA LYS A 159 -6.74 8.44 -2.60
C LYS A 159 -6.06 9.22 -3.74
N THR A 160 -5.93 10.54 -3.57
CA THR A 160 -5.29 11.42 -4.55
C THR A 160 -3.80 11.11 -4.73
N MET A 161 -3.08 10.84 -3.63
CA MET A 161 -1.68 10.38 -3.71
C MET A 161 -1.58 9.07 -4.49
N CYS A 162 -2.45 8.11 -4.21
CA CYS A 162 -2.46 6.82 -4.90
C CYS A 162 -2.72 6.98 -6.42
N MET A 163 -3.67 7.84 -6.81
CA MET A 163 -3.95 8.11 -8.23
C MET A 163 -2.74 8.73 -8.93
N TRP A 164 -2.11 9.74 -8.32
CA TRP A 164 -0.92 10.37 -8.88
C TRP A 164 0.25 9.39 -8.96
N LEU A 165 0.52 8.64 -7.90
CA LEU A 165 1.61 7.67 -7.87
C LEU A 165 1.41 6.58 -8.93
N TYR A 166 0.20 6.04 -9.07
CA TYR A 166 -0.14 5.08 -10.12
C TYR A 166 0.16 5.65 -11.53
N SER A 167 -0.30 6.86 -11.81
CA SER A 167 -0.08 7.52 -13.10
C SER A 167 1.39 7.82 -13.37
N LEU A 168 2.13 8.29 -12.36
CA LEU A 168 3.56 8.56 -12.48
C LEU A 168 4.36 7.28 -12.71
N LEU A 169 4.04 6.20 -12.00
CA LEU A 169 4.64 4.89 -12.22
C LEU A 169 4.33 4.36 -13.63
N ALA A 170 3.13 4.62 -14.17
CA ALA A 170 2.80 4.23 -15.54
C ALA A 170 3.63 5.00 -16.59
N CYS A 171 4.10 6.20 -16.27
CA CYS A 171 4.95 7.05 -17.11
C CYS A 171 6.46 6.86 -16.86
N LEU A 172 6.85 6.16 -15.79
CA LEU A 172 8.23 5.89 -15.45
C LEU A 172 8.86 4.91 -16.46
N GLU A 173 9.91 5.36 -17.14
CA GLU A 173 10.57 4.59 -18.19
C GLU A 173 11.58 3.59 -17.59
N LYS A 174 11.59 2.37 -18.13
CA LYS A 174 12.58 1.32 -17.80
C LYS A 174 13.69 1.25 -18.86
N PRO A 175 14.94 0.92 -18.49
CA PRO A 175 15.41 0.65 -17.12
C PRO A 175 15.51 1.93 -16.28
N VAL A 176 15.19 1.80 -15.01
CA VAL A 176 15.34 2.87 -14.02
C VAL A 176 16.82 3.00 -13.65
N ASP A 177 17.30 4.21 -13.37
CA ASP A 177 18.67 4.39 -12.90
C ASP A 177 18.89 3.81 -11.49
N VAL A 178 20.13 3.47 -11.16
CA VAL A 178 20.48 2.79 -9.90
C VAL A 178 20.11 3.63 -8.67
N ASN A 179 20.22 4.96 -8.75
CA ASN A 179 19.90 5.83 -7.61
C ASN A 179 18.39 5.85 -7.37
N PHE A 180 17.58 5.93 -8.44
CA PHE A 180 16.14 5.88 -8.30
C PHE A 180 15.62 4.48 -7.96
N GLN A 181 16.31 3.41 -8.37
CA GLN A 181 15.99 2.06 -7.93
C GLN A 181 16.05 1.93 -6.40
N GLN A 182 17.08 2.49 -5.75
CA GLN A 182 17.18 2.50 -4.29
C GLN A 182 16.01 3.24 -3.63
N VAL A 183 15.58 4.35 -4.23
CA VAL A 183 14.41 5.10 -3.76
C VAL A 183 13.13 4.26 -3.87
N LEU A 184 12.95 3.49 -4.96
CA LEU A 184 11.80 2.59 -5.10
C LEU A 184 11.82 1.46 -4.06
N GLU A 185 13.00 0.99 -3.65
CA GLU A 185 13.15 0.00 -2.57
C GLU A 185 12.81 0.59 -1.19
N GLU A 186 13.27 1.81 -0.90
CA GLU A 186 12.91 2.55 0.31
C GLU A 186 11.40 2.76 0.42
N ILE A 187 10.76 3.21 -0.68
CA ILE A 187 9.30 3.37 -0.77
C ILE A 187 8.60 2.06 -0.41
N GLN A 188 9.06 0.93 -0.95
CA GLN A 188 8.46 -0.37 -0.65
C GLN A 188 8.58 -0.76 0.82
N ILE A 189 9.74 -0.51 1.43
CA ILE A 189 9.97 -0.82 2.85
C ILE A 189 9.02 0.00 3.71
N ASP A 190 8.93 1.31 3.46
CA ASP A 190 8.10 2.19 4.28
C ASP A 190 6.61 1.94 4.06
N TYR A 191 6.18 1.64 2.84
CA TYR A 191 4.79 1.30 2.56
C TYR A 191 4.39 0.01 3.27
N LYS A 192 5.27 -1.00 3.29
CA LYS A 192 5.06 -2.24 4.06
C LYS A 192 4.95 -1.99 5.56
N ARG A 193 5.77 -1.09 6.12
CA ARG A 193 5.74 -0.74 7.55
C ARG A 193 4.45 -0.04 7.98
N HIS A 194 3.83 0.69 7.06
CA HIS A 194 2.61 1.47 7.34
C HIS A 194 1.32 0.68 7.13
N LEU A 195 1.38 -0.53 6.58
CA LEU A 195 0.22 -1.43 6.52
C LEU A 195 -0.17 -1.85 7.93
N LYS A 196 -1.33 -1.37 8.39
CA LYS A 196 -1.86 -1.69 9.73
C LYS A 196 -3.00 -2.72 9.70
N TYR A 197 -3.46 -3.13 8.52
CA TYR A 197 -4.42 -4.21 8.28
C TYR A 197 -5.84 -3.96 8.80
N GLU A 198 -6.25 -2.70 8.87
CA GLU A 198 -7.54 -2.32 9.48
C GLU A 198 -8.36 -1.36 8.60
N ASP A 199 -7.78 -0.72 7.57
CA ASP A 199 -8.43 0.38 6.84
C ASP A 199 -8.52 0.17 5.31
N GLU A 200 -9.54 0.79 4.67
CA GLU A 200 -9.73 0.79 3.20
C GLU A 200 -8.50 1.35 2.44
N TYR A 201 -7.74 2.23 3.09
CA TYR A 201 -6.50 2.80 2.55
C TYR A 201 -5.36 1.77 2.45
N ASP A 202 -5.41 0.68 3.23
CA ASP A 202 -4.44 -0.42 3.14
C ASP A 202 -4.52 -1.11 1.76
N ILE A 203 -5.71 -1.19 1.15
CA ILE A 203 -5.89 -1.77 -0.19
C ILE A 203 -5.11 -0.99 -1.25
N GLN A 204 -5.12 0.34 -1.17
CA GLN A 204 -4.41 1.22 -2.11
C GLN A 204 -2.90 1.05 -1.97
N VAL A 205 -2.39 0.99 -0.73
CA VAL A 205 -0.98 0.75 -0.44
C VAL A 205 -0.56 -0.63 -0.94
N TYR A 206 -1.38 -1.66 -0.71
CA TYR A 206 -1.17 -3.02 -1.22
C TYR A 206 -1.07 -3.07 -2.74
N PHE A 207 -1.93 -2.32 -3.42
CA PHE A 207 -1.93 -2.27 -4.87
C PHE A 207 -0.65 -1.62 -5.42
N ILE A 208 -0.25 -0.47 -4.88
CA ILE A 208 1.01 0.18 -5.26
C ILE A 208 2.22 -0.72 -4.97
N LEU A 209 2.27 -1.36 -3.80
CA LEU A 209 3.31 -2.32 -3.47
C LEU A 209 3.39 -3.47 -4.48
N SER A 210 2.24 -3.99 -4.92
CA SER A 210 2.19 -5.05 -5.92
C SER A 210 2.72 -4.58 -7.29
N ILE A 211 2.41 -3.35 -7.68
CA ILE A 211 2.98 -2.73 -8.89
C ILE A 211 4.50 -2.63 -8.75
N LEU A 212 4.99 -2.02 -7.67
CA LEU A 212 6.43 -1.83 -7.43
C LEU A 212 7.19 -3.16 -7.47
N PHE A 213 6.68 -4.17 -6.76
CA PHE A 213 7.32 -5.48 -6.66
C PHE A 213 7.36 -6.22 -8.01
N GLN A 214 6.27 -6.22 -8.78
CA GLN A 214 6.23 -6.97 -10.04
C GLN A 214 6.87 -6.25 -11.21
N ASN A 215 6.82 -4.92 -11.21
CA ASN A 215 7.23 -4.13 -12.37
C ASN A 215 8.62 -3.54 -12.23
N PHE A 216 9.07 -3.24 -11.02
CA PHE A 216 10.28 -2.43 -10.82
C PHE A 216 11.35 -3.11 -9.96
N CYS A 217 11.07 -4.25 -9.32
CA CYS A 217 12.12 -5.07 -8.74
C CYS A 217 12.83 -5.89 -9.82
N ALA A 218 14.16 -5.80 -9.87
CA ALA A 218 15.00 -6.75 -10.60
C ALA A 218 15.04 -8.07 -9.80
N HIS A 219 14.78 -9.19 -10.47
CA HIS A 219 15.12 -10.52 -9.97
C HIS A 219 16.57 -10.86 -10.27
#